data_AF-A0A2V6PJ49-F1
#
_entry.id   AF-A0A2V6PJ49-F1
#
_cell.length_a   1.000
_cell.length_b   1.000
_cell.length_c   1.000
_cell.angle_alpha   90.00
_cell.angle_beta   90.00
_cell.angle_gamma   90.00
#
_symmetry.space_group_name_H-M   'P 1'
#
loop_
_entity.id
_entity.type
_entity.pdbx_description
1 polymer ?
#
loop_
_entity_poly.entity_id
_entity_poly.type
_entity_poly.pdbx_seq_one_letter_code
_entity_poly.pdbx_strand_id
1 'polypeptide(L)'
;DYASTDWRQILSLYDRLIEFDDSPVVALNRAVAVAGVSGPQAGLEALAAVQKRQGIQSYYLLYAVLGEFEAQLNHSQAAANHFRKSLQLAELKSEQTFLLSRLRDTERRYSAARPAPQPK
;
A
#
# COMPACT_ATOMS: atom_id res chain seq x y z
N ASP A 1 -14.53 11.66 -7.54
CA ASP A 1 -14.51 10.90 -6.27
C ASP A 1 -13.75 9.60 -6.53
N TYR A 2 -13.06 9.03 -5.54
CA TYR A 2 -12.29 7.79 -5.72
C TYR A 2 -13.20 6.63 -6.15
N ALA A 3 -14.43 6.59 -5.64
CA ALA A 3 -15.44 5.61 -6.02
C ALA A 3 -16.01 5.82 -7.43
N SER A 4 -15.92 7.03 -7.98
CA SER A 4 -16.37 7.35 -9.35
C SER A 4 -15.29 7.10 -10.41
N THR A 5 -14.08 6.73 -10.01
CA THR A 5 -12.99 6.40 -10.93
C THR A 5 -13.31 5.09 -11.66
N ASP A 6 -13.16 5.08 -12.99
CA ASP A 6 -13.26 3.86 -13.78
C ASP A 6 -12.00 3.00 -13.62
N TRP A 7 -11.96 2.25 -12.52
CA TRP A 7 -10.85 1.37 -12.19
C TRP A 7 -10.64 0.25 -13.20
N ARG A 8 -11.71 -0.21 -13.88
CA ARG A 8 -11.60 -1.25 -14.91
C ARG A 8 -10.87 -0.70 -16.14
N GLN A 9 -11.20 0.53 -16.55
CA GLN A 9 -10.49 1.20 -17.63
C GLN A 9 -9.02 1.45 -17.27
N ILE A 10 -8.73 1.90 -16.04
CA ILE A 10 -7.34 2.11 -15.58
C ILE A 10 -6.56 0.79 -15.55
N LEU A 11 -7.15 -0.29 -15.03
CA LEU A 11 -6.51 -1.60 -15.01
C LEU A 11 -6.19 -2.08 -16.42
N SER A 12 -7.13 -1.96 -17.37
CA SER A 12 -6.91 -2.29 -18.78
C SER A 12 -5.78 -1.48 -19.42
N LEU A 13 -5.62 -0.21 -19.05
CA LEU A 13 -4.49 0.61 -19.53
C LEU A 13 -3.16 0.12 -18.96
N TYR A 14 -3.10 -0.27 -17.68
CA TYR A 14 -1.90 -0.84 -17.09
C TYR A 14 -1.58 -2.25 -17.59
N ASP A 15 -2.61 -3.07 -17.89
CA ASP A 15 -2.45 -4.37 -18.55
C ASP A 15 -1.79 -4.23 -19.92
N ARG A 16 -2.13 -3.19 -20.69
CA ARG A 16 -1.45 -2.90 -21.94
C ARG A 16 -0.06 -2.32 -21.72
N LEU A 17 0.09 -1.38 -20.77
CA LEU A 17 1.35 -0.71 -20.54
C LEU A 17 2.45 -1.69 -20.10
N ILE A 18 2.13 -2.69 -19.28
CA ILE A 18 3.13 -3.66 -18.80
C ILE A 18 3.66 -4.57 -19.91
N GLU A 19 2.94 -4.72 -21.03
CA GLU A 19 3.44 -5.40 -22.22
C GLU A 19 4.53 -4.58 -22.95
N PHE A 20 4.53 -3.25 -22.79
CA PHE A 20 5.53 -2.35 -23.38
C PHE A 20 6.66 -1.99 -22.42
N ASP A 21 6.35 -1.80 -21.13
CA ASP A 21 7.29 -1.46 -20.06
C ASP A 21 6.98 -2.29 -18.81
N ASP A 22 7.77 -3.35 -18.60
CA ASP A 22 7.66 -4.22 -17.43
C ASP A 22 8.45 -3.68 -16.20
N SER A 23 8.54 -2.36 -16.05
CA SER A 23 9.23 -1.77 -14.91
C SER A 23 8.51 -2.08 -13.58
N PRO A 24 9.26 -2.17 -12.46
CA PRO A 24 8.67 -2.42 -11.15
C PRO A 24 7.63 -1.36 -10.73
N VAL A 25 7.77 -0.13 -11.22
CA VAL A 25 6.83 0.97 -10.96
C VAL A 25 5.52 0.77 -11.72
N VAL A 26 5.58 0.37 -12.99
CA VAL A 26 4.37 0.02 -13.77
C VAL A 26 3.62 -1.12 -13.09
N ALA A 27 4.33 -2.17 -12.66
CA ALA A 27 3.72 -3.30 -11.97
C ALA A 27 3.11 -2.93 -10.60
N LEU A 28 3.77 -2.05 -9.84
CA LEU A 28 3.23 -1.48 -8.60
C LEU A 28 1.92 -0.72 -8.87
N ASN A 29 1.91 0.17 -9.85
CA ASN A 29 0.72 0.95 -10.18
C ASN A 29 -0.43 0.07 -10.70
N ARG A 30 -0.11 -0.97 -11.47
CA ARG A 30 -1.09 -1.99 -11.89
C ARG A 30 -1.73 -2.67 -10.68
N ALA A 31 -0.95 -3.03 -9.66
CA ALA A 31 -1.49 -3.63 -8.43
C ALA A 31 -2.47 -2.69 -7.70
N VAL A 32 -2.22 -1.37 -7.75
CA VAL A 32 -3.19 -0.37 -7.27
C VAL A 32 -4.49 -0.38 -8.06
N ALA A 33 -4.41 -0.49 -9.39
CA ALA A 33 -5.59 -0.62 -10.23
C ALA A 33 -6.38 -1.92 -9.95
N VAL A 34 -5.69 -3.04 -9.72
CA VAL A 34 -6.32 -4.30 -9.28
C VAL A 34 -7.08 -4.10 -7.98
N ALA A 35 -6.50 -3.40 -7.00
CA ALA A 35 -7.19 -3.10 -5.75
C ALA A 35 -8.42 -2.21 -5.94
N GLY A 36 -8.37 -1.26 -6.88
CA GLY A 36 -9.52 -0.43 -7.23
C GLY A 36 -10.69 -1.22 -7.84
N VAL A 37 -10.41 -2.32 -8.55
CA VAL A 37 -11.43 -3.18 -9.16
C VAL A 37 -11.94 -4.25 -8.19
N SER A 38 -11.02 -4.90 -7.47
CA SER A 38 -11.27 -6.16 -6.75
C SER A 38 -11.02 -6.07 -5.24
N GLY A 39 -10.71 -4.88 -4.74
CA GLY A 39 -10.48 -4.61 -3.33
C GLY A 39 -9.03 -4.80 -2.85
N PRO A 40 -8.71 -4.33 -1.64
CA PRO A 40 -7.35 -4.26 -1.12
C PRO A 40 -6.65 -5.62 -1.00
N GLN A 41 -7.40 -6.69 -0.72
CA GLN A 41 -6.84 -8.06 -0.65
C GLN A 41 -6.24 -8.50 -2.00
N ALA A 42 -6.96 -8.28 -3.10
CA ALA A 42 -6.46 -8.58 -4.44
C ALA A 42 -5.23 -7.72 -4.81
N GLY A 43 -5.19 -6.49 -4.31
CA GLY A 43 -4.02 -5.61 -4.42
C GLY A 43 -2.78 -6.18 -3.72
N LEU A 44 -2.92 -6.66 -2.47
CA LEU A 44 -1.84 -7.31 -1.72
C LEU A 44 -1.31 -8.56 -2.43
N GLU A 45 -2.20 -9.39 -2.96
CA GLU A 45 -1.83 -10.57 -3.74
C GLU A 45 -1.04 -10.19 -5.00
N ALA A 46 -1.48 -9.17 -5.74
CA ALA A 46 -0.74 -8.65 -6.88
C ALA A 46 0.65 -8.10 -6.49
N LEU A 47 0.76 -7.43 -5.34
CA LEU A 47 2.03 -6.89 -4.84
C LEU A 47 3.03 -7.98 -4.43
N ALA A 48 2.59 -9.19 -4.10
CA ALA A 48 3.50 -10.30 -3.77
C ALA A 48 4.46 -10.64 -4.94
N ALA A 49 4.00 -10.50 -6.18
CA ALA A 49 4.84 -10.65 -7.37
C ALA A 49 5.75 -9.43 -7.58
N VAL A 50 5.23 -8.22 -7.36
CA VAL A 50 5.97 -6.96 -7.52
C VAL A 50 7.19 -6.92 -6.59
N GLN A 51 7.03 -7.36 -5.33
CA GLN A 51 8.10 -7.38 -4.34
C GLN A 51 9.33 -8.20 -4.74
N LYS A 52 9.21 -9.14 -5.69
CA LYS A 52 10.34 -9.96 -6.17
C LYS A 52 11.17 -9.25 -7.23
N ARG A 53 10.74 -8.09 -7.72
CA ARG A 53 11.42 -7.34 -8.78
C ARG A 53 12.59 -6.52 -8.22
N GLN A 54 13.66 -6.37 -9.00
CA GLN A 54 14.84 -5.62 -8.58
C GLN A 54 14.51 -4.13 -8.37
N GLY A 55 15.14 -3.50 -7.38
CA GLY A 55 15.04 -2.06 -7.11
C GLY A 55 13.74 -1.59 -6.42
N ILE A 56 12.65 -2.35 -6.44
CA ILE A 56 11.39 -1.91 -5.84
C ILE A 56 11.44 -1.84 -4.30
N GLN A 57 12.32 -2.62 -3.68
CA GLN A 57 12.45 -2.71 -2.22
C GLN A 57 13.01 -1.45 -1.56
N SER A 58 13.67 -0.57 -2.33
CA SER A 58 14.11 0.76 -1.88
C SER A 58 13.09 1.85 -2.21
N TYR A 59 12.00 1.53 -2.91
CA TYR A 59 11.01 2.53 -3.30
C TYR A 59 9.95 2.70 -2.20
N TYR A 60 9.91 3.88 -1.59
CA TYR A 60 9.03 4.13 -0.45
C TYR A 60 7.54 3.89 -0.75
N LEU A 61 7.09 4.13 -1.99
CA LEU A 61 5.69 3.94 -2.40
C LEU A 61 5.23 2.48 -2.34
N LEU A 62 6.13 1.50 -2.52
CA LEU A 62 5.78 0.09 -2.32
C LEU A 62 5.18 -0.12 -0.93
N TYR A 63 5.88 0.38 0.08
CA TYR A 63 5.45 0.24 1.47
C TYR A 63 4.28 1.15 1.84
N ALA A 64 4.14 2.31 1.19
CA ALA A 64 2.97 3.16 1.37
C ALA A 64 1.70 2.44 0.89
N VAL A 65 1.75 1.79 -0.28
CA VAL A 65 0.60 1.04 -0.83
C VAL A 65 0.31 -0.20 0.00
N LEU A 66 1.33 -0.98 0.41
CA LEU A 66 1.14 -2.11 1.34
C LEU A 66 0.46 -1.65 2.64
N GLY A 67 0.93 -0.55 3.22
CA GLY A 67 0.35 0.02 4.43
C GLY A 67 -1.10 0.47 4.25
N GLU A 68 -1.43 1.03 3.09
CA GLU A 68 -2.81 1.44 2.77
C GLU A 68 -3.75 0.24 2.68
N PHE A 69 -3.39 -0.82 1.95
CA PHE A 69 -4.24 -2.00 1.79
C PHE A 69 -4.45 -2.75 3.11
N GLU A 70 -3.39 -2.93 3.90
CA GLU A 70 -3.49 -3.52 5.23
C GLU A 70 -4.38 -2.67 6.16
N ALA A 71 -4.30 -1.34 6.06
CA ALA A 71 -5.17 -0.45 6.84
C ALA A 71 -6.65 -0.56 6.45
N GLN A 72 -6.95 -0.70 5.15
CA GLN A 72 -8.32 -0.90 4.65
C GLN A 72 -8.90 -2.26 5.07
N LEU A 73 -8.03 -3.27 5.24
CA LEU A 73 -8.39 -4.59 5.77
C LEU A 73 -8.42 -4.64 7.31
N ASN A 74 -8.23 -3.51 8.00
CA ASN A 74 -8.14 -3.38 9.46
C ASN A 74 -6.95 -4.11 10.12
N HIS A 75 -5.94 -4.51 9.35
CA HIS A 75 -4.71 -5.10 9.86
C HIS A 75 -3.74 -4.01 10.35
N SER A 76 -4.17 -3.28 11.39
CA SER A 76 -3.53 -2.03 11.83
C SER A 76 -2.05 -2.19 12.21
N GLN A 77 -1.64 -3.33 12.78
CA GLN A 77 -0.24 -3.58 13.12
C GLN A 77 0.64 -3.75 11.87
N ALA A 78 0.18 -4.53 10.89
CA ALA A 78 0.88 -4.72 9.62
C ALA A 78 0.98 -3.39 8.86
N ALA A 79 -0.11 -2.64 8.80
CA ALA A 79 -0.16 -1.32 8.19
C ALA A 79 0.88 -0.36 8.81
N ALA A 80 0.94 -0.29 10.15
CA ALA A 80 1.91 0.56 10.85
C ALA A 80 3.36 0.16 10.53
N ASN A 81 3.68 -1.14 10.46
CA ASN A 81 5.02 -1.61 10.09
C ASN A 81 5.41 -1.15 8.67
N HIS A 82 4.49 -1.25 7.72
CA HIS A 82 4.72 -0.78 6.35
C HIS A 82 4.89 0.74 6.28
N PHE A 83 4.06 1.52 6.97
CA PHE A 83 4.22 2.98 7.01
C PHE A 83 5.55 3.40 7.67
N ARG A 84 6.02 2.71 8.71
CA ARG A 84 7.37 2.95 9.26
C ARG A 84 8.47 2.70 8.24
N LYS A 85 8.38 1.60 7.49
CA LYS A 85 9.37 1.29 6.44
C LYS A 85 9.32 2.30 5.30
N SER A 86 8.13 2.72 4.89
CA SER A 86 7.93 3.78 3.90
C SER A 86 8.58 5.10 4.36
N LEU A 87 8.34 5.49 5.62
CA LEU A 87 8.91 6.70 6.21
C LEU A 87 10.45 6.69 6.24
N GLN A 88 11.07 5.53 6.49
CA GLN A 88 12.54 5.37 6.46
C GLN A 88 13.15 5.59 5.08
N LEU A 89 12.37 5.36 4.01
CA LEU A 89 12.84 5.45 2.62
C LEU A 89 12.43 6.75 1.93
N ALA A 90 11.48 7.50 2.50
CA ALA A 90 11.03 8.77 1.95
C ALA A 90 12.07 9.87 2.19
N GLU A 91 12.43 10.59 1.12
CA GLU A 91 13.46 11.64 1.17
C GLU A 91 12.84 13.04 1.33
N LEU A 92 11.64 13.26 0.79
CA LEU A 92 10.99 14.56 0.83
C LEU A 92 10.22 14.78 2.13
N LYS A 93 10.35 15.97 2.71
CA LYS A 93 9.64 16.36 3.95
C LYS A 93 8.11 16.23 3.84
N SER A 94 7.55 16.52 2.66
CA SER A 94 6.11 16.39 2.39
C SER A 94 5.65 14.93 2.48
N GLU A 95 6.39 14.02 1.85
CA GLU A 95 6.15 12.57 1.90
C GLU A 95 6.26 12.06 3.34
N GLN A 96 7.33 12.43 4.05
CA GLN A 96 7.53 12.06 5.45
C GLN A 96 6.38 12.55 6.34
N THR A 97 5.91 13.79 6.13
CA THR A 97 4.79 14.36 6.89
C THR A 97 3.50 13.58 6.65
N PHE A 98 3.21 13.28 5.39
CA PHE A 98 2.05 12.47 5.01
C PHE A 98 2.10 11.06 5.64
N LEU A 99 3.24 10.37 5.49
CA LEU A 99 3.44 9.01 6.00
C LEU A 99 3.39 8.96 7.53
N LEU A 100 3.92 9.97 8.20
CA LEU A 100 3.85 10.09 9.66
C LEU A 100 2.39 10.25 10.15
N SER A 101 1.56 10.99 9.41
CA SER A 101 0.13 11.08 9.72
C SER A 101 -0.54 9.70 9.60
N ARG A 102 -0.32 9.00 8.48
CA ARG A 102 -0.87 7.65 8.26
C ARG A 102 -0.41 6.63 9.31
N LEU A 103 0.85 6.70 9.73
CA LEU A 103 1.40 5.86 10.79
C LEU A 103 0.68 6.12 12.13
N ARG A 104 0.53 7.39 12.53
CA ARG A 104 -0.15 7.75 13.77
C ARG A 104 -1.61 7.31 13.77
N ASP A 105 -2.30 7.45 12.63
CA ASP A 105 -3.69 6.99 12.48
C ASP A 105 -3.81 5.48 12.67
N THR A 106 -2.92 4.70 12.06
CA THR A 106 -2.93 3.23 12.18
C THR A 106 -2.53 2.76 13.58
N GLU A 107 -1.55 3.39 14.22
CA GLU A 107 -1.16 3.07 15.60
C GLU A 107 -2.27 3.36 16.62
N ARG A 108 -3.04 4.44 16.41
CA ARG A 108 -4.24 4.73 17.22
C ARG A 108 -5.30 3.66 17.05
N ARG A 109 -5.61 3.26 15.82
CA ARG A 109 -6.58 2.17 15.54
C ARG A 109 -6.14 0.85 16.14
N TYR A 110 -4.86 0.51 16.02
CA TYR A 110 -4.30 -0.70 16.64
C TYR A 110 -4.45 -0.69 18.16
N SER A 111 -4.11 0.44 18.81
CA SER A 111 -4.20 0.57 20.27
C SER A 111 -5.65 0.50 20.76
N ALA A 112 -6.60 1.08 20.03
CA ALA A 112 -8.02 1.00 20.35
C ALA A 112 -8.63 -0.40 20.15
N ALA A 113 -8.12 -1.17 19.19
CA ALA A 113 -8.57 -2.53 18.90
C ALA A 113 -7.91 -3.61 19.77
N ARG A 114 -6.83 -3.28 20.50
CA ARG A 114 -6.10 -4.26 21.30
C ARG A 114 -6.91 -4.63 22.56
N PRO A 115 -7.25 -5.91 22.79
CA PRO A 115 -7.91 -6.30 24.02
C PRO A 115 -7.01 -5.97 25.21
N ALA A 116 -7.62 -5.54 26.32
CA ALA A 116 -6.90 -5.26 27.56
C ALA A 116 -6.07 -6.51 27.94
N PRO A 117 -4.81 -6.34 28.41
CA PRO A 117 -4.05 -7.47 28.90
C PRO A 117 -4.86 -8.13 30.02
N GLN A 118 -5.08 -9.44 29.92
CA GLN A 118 -5.77 -10.18 30.98
C GLN A 118 -4.94 -10.02 32.27
N PRO A 119 -5.57 -9.62 33.40
CA PRO A 119 -4.86 -9.58 34.67
C PRO A 119 -4.37 -11.00 35.00
N LYS A 120 -3.13 -11.09 35.48
CA LYS A 120 -2.50 -12.34 35.94
C LYS A 120 -3.23 -12.93 37.13
#